data_AF-A0A957TRS3-F1
#
_entry.id   AF-A0A957TRS3-F1
#
_cell.length_a   1.000
_cell.length_b   1.000
_cell.length_c   1.000
_cell.angle_alpha   90.00
_cell.angle_beta   90.00
_cell.angle_gamma   90.00
#
_symmetry.space_group_name_H-M   'P 1'
#
loop_
_entity.id
_entity.type
_entity.pdbx_description
1 polymer ?
#
loop_
_entity_poly.entity_id
_entity_poly.type
_entity_poly.pdbx_seq_one_letter_code
_entity_poly.pdbx_strand_id
1 'polypeptide(L)'
;TAQNFFSGQWLERFVMQEVQDVVTTLQAQTAQQIDFAYLANPRITLANEQEGELDFLFHVNGHIYWIETKSGDYQQHISKYAMIARTLELDEKHALMVLTDIPASRSAELTALFGMGVCALGEFKAHLFETVQQDLALRHSGS
;
A
#
# COMPACT_ATOMS: atom_id res chain seq x y z
N THR A 1 7.37 -16.16 -16.70
CA THR A 1 8.12 -15.88 -17.96
C THR A 1 8.71 -14.48 -17.89
N ALA A 2 9.75 -14.17 -18.67
CA ALA A 2 10.31 -12.82 -18.76
C ALA A 2 9.26 -11.76 -19.19
N GLN A 3 8.21 -12.17 -19.91
CA GLN A 3 7.07 -11.31 -20.28
C GLN A 3 6.37 -10.68 -19.07
N ASN A 4 6.24 -11.40 -17.96
CA ASN A 4 5.63 -10.87 -16.73
C ASN A 4 6.48 -9.79 -16.05
N PHE A 5 7.80 -9.81 -16.26
CA PHE A 5 8.69 -8.76 -15.77
C PHE A 5 8.50 -7.44 -16.54
N PHE A 6 8.10 -7.51 -17.81
CA PHE A 6 7.78 -6.32 -18.61
C PHE A 6 6.32 -5.85 -18.49
N SER A 7 5.45 -6.59 -17.78
CA SER A 7 4.02 -6.29 -17.66
C SER A 7 3.60 -5.65 -16.34
N GLY A 8 4.54 -5.13 -15.55
CA GLY A 8 4.26 -4.48 -14.25
C GLY A 8 4.42 -5.39 -13.01
N GLN A 9 4.39 -6.72 -13.15
CA GLN A 9 4.48 -7.63 -11.98
C GLN A 9 5.80 -7.56 -11.20
N TRP A 10 6.84 -6.94 -11.77
CA TRP A 10 8.08 -6.70 -11.02
C TRP A 10 7.84 -5.71 -9.87
N LEU A 11 6.94 -4.74 -10.06
CA LEU A 11 6.65 -3.70 -9.08
C LEU A 11 5.85 -4.27 -7.91
N GLU A 12 4.86 -5.13 -8.18
CA GLU A 12 4.16 -5.91 -7.14
C GLU A 12 5.15 -6.71 -6.28
N ARG A 13 6.10 -7.42 -6.91
CA ARG A 13 7.14 -8.20 -6.20
C ARG A 13 8.07 -7.31 -5.39
N PHE A 14 8.46 -6.16 -5.94
CA PHE A 14 9.30 -5.18 -5.24
C PHE A 14 8.58 -4.66 -4.00
N VAL A 15 7.34 -4.21 -4.13
CA VAL A 15 6.51 -3.72 -3.02
C VAL A 15 6.35 -4.79 -1.93
N MET A 16 6.06 -6.04 -2.32
CA MET A 16 5.95 -7.14 -1.36
C MET A 16 7.25 -7.35 -0.58
N GLN A 17 8.41 -7.30 -1.23
CA GLN A 17 9.71 -7.43 -0.56
C GLN A 17 9.96 -6.28 0.41
N GLU A 18 9.67 -5.04 0.00
CA GLU A 18 9.81 -3.86 0.84
C GLU A 18 8.89 -3.92 2.08
N VAL A 19 7.66 -4.42 1.94
CA VAL A 19 6.75 -4.64 3.08
C VAL A 19 7.34 -5.65 4.05
N GLN A 20 7.82 -6.80 3.57
CA GLN A 20 8.42 -7.84 4.40
C GLN A 20 9.68 -7.33 5.12
N ASP A 21 10.51 -6.55 4.42
CA ASP A 21 11.69 -5.92 5.00
C ASP A 21 11.33 -4.95 6.13
N VAL A 22 10.33 -4.08 5.92
CA VAL A 22 9.87 -3.11 6.93
C VAL A 22 9.36 -3.84 8.17
N VAL A 23 8.46 -4.82 7.99
CA VAL A 23 7.88 -5.59 9.11
C VAL A 23 8.98 -6.32 9.88
N THR A 24 9.89 -6.99 9.19
CA THR A 24 11.02 -7.70 9.82
C THR A 24 11.93 -6.75 10.58
N THR A 25 12.21 -5.58 10.01
CA THR A 25 13.04 -4.55 10.65
C THR A 25 12.39 -4.01 11.92
N LEU A 26 11.09 -3.68 11.88
CA LEU A 26 10.36 -3.17 13.04
C LEU A 26 10.23 -4.23 14.14
N GLN A 27 9.99 -5.49 13.78
CA GLN A 27 9.98 -6.60 14.73
C GLN A 27 11.33 -6.75 15.45
N ALA A 28 12.45 -6.64 14.71
CA ALA A 28 13.79 -6.69 15.29
C ALA A 28 14.09 -5.48 16.20
N GLN A 29 13.64 -4.27 15.84
CA GLN A 29 13.89 -3.05 16.60
C GLN A 29 13.05 -2.95 17.87
N THR A 30 11.82 -3.43 17.85
CA THR A 30 10.87 -3.34 18.97
C THR A 30 10.99 -4.52 19.94
N ALA A 31 11.61 -5.62 19.52
CA ALA A 31 11.59 -6.91 20.22
C ALA A 31 10.17 -7.41 20.53
N GLN A 32 9.19 -6.99 19.73
CA GLN A 32 7.78 -7.37 19.85
C GLN A 32 7.42 -8.38 18.78
N GLN A 33 6.51 -9.30 19.10
CA GLN A 33 5.90 -10.13 18.09
C GLN A 33 4.93 -9.27 17.26
N ILE A 34 5.15 -9.22 15.94
CA ILE A 34 4.25 -8.56 15.01
C ILE A 34 3.33 -9.62 14.39
N ASP A 35 2.02 -9.43 14.55
CA ASP A 35 0.99 -10.19 13.84
C ASP A 35 0.88 -9.67 12.40
N PHE A 36 1.46 -10.41 11.46
CA PHE A 36 1.56 -10.06 10.06
C PHE A 36 0.95 -11.13 9.17
N ALA A 37 0.09 -10.71 8.25
CA ALA A 37 -0.47 -11.55 7.18
C ALA A 37 -0.64 -10.72 5.91
N TYR A 38 -0.61 -11.37 4.74
CA TYR A 38 -0.80 -10.68 3.47
C TYR A 38 -1.51 -11.53 2.42
N LEU A 39 -2.07 -10.86 1.43
CA LEU A 39 -2.69 -11.39 0.22
C LEU A 39 -2.11 -10.61 -0.97
N ALA A 40 -1.52 -11.34 -1.92
CA ALA A 40 -1.11 -10.79 -3.21
C ALA A 40 -2.19 -11.07 -4.25
N ASN A 41 -2.56 -10.07 -5.04
CA ASN A 41 -3.58 -10.15 -6.07
C ASN A 41 -4.95 -10.70 -5.59
N PRO A 42 -5.48 -10.33 -4.40
CA PRO A 42 -6.81 -10.78 -4.01
C PRO A 42 -7.90 -10.19 -4.91
N ARG A 43 -8.85 -11.04 -5.28
CA ARG A 43 -10.10 -10.61 -5.90
C ARG A 43 -11.09 -10.23 -4.81
N ILE A 44 -11.74 -9.08 -4.99
CA ILE A 44 -12.77 -8.56 -4.10
C ILE A 44 -14.09 -8.38 -4.86
N THR A 45 -15.19 -8.50 -4.14
CA THR A 45 -16.52 -8.12 -4.62
C THR A 45 -16.98 -6.93 -3.80
N LEU A 46 -17.17 -5.78 -4.45
CA LEU A 46 -17.66 -4.56 -3.81
C LEU A 46 -19.16 -4.69 -3.50
N ALA A 47 -19.68 -3.81 -2.64
CA ALA A 47 -21.09 -3.83 -2.22
C ALA A 47 -22.10 -3.68 -3.38
N ASN A 48 -21.66 -3.14 -4.52
CA ASN A 48 -22.45 -3.02 -5.75
C ASN A 48 -22.26 -4.20 -6.72
N GLU A 49 -21.73 -5.33 -6.23
CA GLU A 49 -21.42 -6.54 -7.00
C GLU A 49 -20.33 -6.36 -8.07
N GLN A 50 -19.65 -5.21 -8.13
CA GLN A 50 -18.48 -5.08 -9.00
C GLN A 50 -17.30 -5.89 -8.46
N GLU A 51 -16.68 -6.65 -9.35
CA GLU A 51 -15.42 -7.32 -9.07
C GLU A 51 -14.25 -6.33 -9.21
N GLY A 52 -13.31 -6.44 -8.27
CA GLY A 52 -12.03 -5.74 -8.27
C GLY A 52 -10.89 -6.70 -7.99
N GLU A 53 -9.69 -6.30 -8.39
CA GLU A 53 -8.43 -6.94 -8.00
C GLU A 53 -7.60 -5.87 -7.32
N LEU A 54 -7.00 -6.23 -6.18
CA LEU A 54 -6.05 -5.37 -5.45
C LEU A 54 -4.67 -5.97 -5.63
N ASP A 55 -3.64 -5.16 -5.83
CA ASP A 55 -2.30 -5.72 -6.04
C ASP A 55 -1.72 -6.35 -4.76
N PHE A 56 -1.76 -5.65 -3.63
CA PHE A 56 -1.20 -6.15 -2.37
C PHE A 56 -1.96 -5.64 -1.15
N LEU A 57 -2.59 -6.56 -0.41
CA LEU A 57 -3.32 -6.27 0.83
C LEU A 57 -2.60 -6.96 1.99
N PHE A 58 -2.32 -6.25 3.07
CA PHE A 58 -1.68 -6.85 4.22
C PHE A 58 -2.19 -6.28 5.54
N HIS A 59 -1.92 -7.02 6.60
CA HIS A 59 -2.33 -6.73 7.95
C HIS A 59 -1.09 -6.66 8.82
N VAL A 60 -0.99 -5.63 9.67
CA VAL A 60 0.01 -5.53 10.75
C VAL A 60 -0.71 -5.14 12.02
N ASN A 61 -0.71 -6.02 13.03
CA ASN A 61 -1.24 -5.73 14.38
C ASN A 61 -2.59 -4.98 14.37
N GLY A 62 -3.58 -5.49 13.67
CA GLY A 62 -4.94 -4.96 13.58
C GLY A 62 -5.16 -3.82 12.59
N HIS A 63 -4.11 -3.35 11.92
CA HIS A 63 -4.20 -2.34 10.86
C HIS A 63 -4.13 -3.03 9.50
N ILE A 64 -5.01 -2.62 8.59
CA ILE A 64 -5.05 -3.09 7.21
C ILE A 64 -4.38 -2.05 6.32
N TYR A 65 -3.56 -2.52 5.39
CA TYR A 65 -2.86 -1.71 4.42
C TYR A 65 -3.10 -2.29 3.04
N TRP A 66 -3.32 -1.42 2.07
CA TRP A 66 -3.45 -1.78 0.66
C TRP A 66 -2.48 -0.95 -0.17
N ILE A 67 -1.66 -1.65 -0.96
CA ILE A 67 -0.79 -1.06 -1.97
C ILE A 67 -1.31 -1.43 -3.35
N GLU A 68 -1.56 -0.43 -4.16
CA GLU A 68 -1.83 -0.54 -5.59
C GLU A 68 -0.59 -0.03 -6.35
N THR A 69 -0.13 -0.79 -7.34
CA THR A 69 1.08 -0.48 -8.09
C THR A 69 0.75 -0.11 -9.53
N LYS A 70 1.40 0.93 -10.06
CA LYS A 70 1.26 1.30 -11.49
C LYS A 70 2.59 1.80 -12.06
N SER A 71 2.94 1.29 -13.24
CA SER A 71 4.10 1.70 -14.04
C SER A 71 3.69 2.54 -15.25
N GLY A 72 2.88 3.59 -15.00
CA GLY A 72 2.33 4.49 -16.03
C GLY A 72 0.79 4.53 -16.04
N ASP A 73 0.23 5.51 -16.77
CA ASP A 73 -1.21 5.69 -17.05
C ASP A 73 -2.15 5.65 -15.83
N TYR A 74 -1.66 6.09 -14.66
CA TYR A 74 -2.42 6.02 -13.41
C TYR A 74 -3.68 6.91 -13.42
N GLN A 75 -3.70 7.97 -14.23
CA GLN A 75 -4.77 8.96 -14.27
C GLN A 75 -6.13 8.36 -14.62
N GLN A 76 -6.16 7.29 -15.41
CA GLN A 76 -7.39 6.60 -15.80
C GLN A 76 -7.94 5.71 -14.67
N HIS A 77 -7.12 5.38 -13.68
CA HIS A 77 -7.45 4.38 -12.67
C HIS A 77 -7.55 4.93 -11.24
N ILE A 78 -6.82 5.98 -10.91
CA ILE A 78 -6.72 6.50 -9.54
C ILE A 78 -8.07 6.86 -8.92
N SER A 79 -9.02 7.42 -9.69
CA SER A 79 -10.37 7.71 -9.20
C SER A 79 -11.15 6.45 -8.80
N LYS A 80 -10.96 5.33 -9.53
CA LYS A 80 -11.57 4.03 -9.20
C LYS A 80 -10.98 3.52 -7.89
N TYR A 81 -9.65 3.54 -7.75
CA TYR A 81 -8.99 3.01 -6.57
C TYR A 81 -9.23 3.87 -5.32
N ALA A 82 -9.31 5.19 -5.46
CA ALA A 82 -9.73 6.07 -4.37
C ALA A 82 -11.17 5.82 -3.91
N MET A 83 -12.07 5.37 -4.80
CA MET A 83 -13.41 4.92 -4.41
C MET A 83 -13.36 3.59 -3.65
N ILE A 84 -12.52 2.65 -4.07
CA ILE A 84 -12.31 1.38 -3.35
C ILE A 84 -11.73 1.63 -1.96
N ALA A 85 -10.71 2.50 -1.83
CA ALA A 85 -10.08 2.83 -0.55
C ALA A 85 -11.10 3.36 0.46
N ARG A 86 -11.96 4.30 0.00
CA ARG A 86 -13.07 4.82 0.81
C ARG A 86 -14.09 3.75 1.19
N THR A 87 -14.39 2.81 0.30
CA THR A 87 -15.31 1.69 0.56
C THR A 87 -14.75 0.72 1.60
N LEU A 88 -13.42 0.55 1.61
CA LEU A 88 -12.70 -0.24 2.60
C LEU A 88 -12.37 0.54 3.88
N GLU A 89 -12.81 1.80 3.99
CA GLU A 89 -12.55 2.70 5.12
C GLU A 89 -11.04 2.90 5.40
N LEU A 90 -10.20 2.84 4.36
CA LEU A 90 -8.77 3.08 4.45
C LEU A 90 -8.45 4.55 4.18
N ASP A 91 -7.62 5.14 5.05
CA ASP A 91 -7.13 6.50 4.86
C ASP A 91 -5.93 6.56 3.88
N GLU A 92 -5.42 7.77 3.63
CA GLU A 92 -4.31 8.00 2.70
C GLU A 92 -2.96 7.42 3.13
N LYS A 93 -2.79 7.01 4.40
CA LYS A 93 -1.58 6.32 4.87
C LYS A 93 -1.69 4.81 4.71
N HIS A 94 -2.91 4.29 4.77
CA HIS A 94 -3.21 2.86 4.71
C HIS A 94 -3.60 2.37 3.31
N ALA A 95 -4.04 3.25 2.41
CA ALA A 95 -4.27 2.93 1.00
C ALA A 95 -3.37 3.77 0.10
N LEU A 96 -2.38 3.12 -0.52
CA LEU A 96 -1.31 3.77 -1.28
C LEU A 96 -1.28 3.31 -2.74
N MET A 97 -1.22 4.27 -3.66
CA MET A 97 -0.86 4.05 -5.05
C MET A 97 0.63 4.36 -5.24
N VAL A 98 1.43 3.33 -5.52
CA VAL A 98 2.87 3.42 -5.77
C VAL A 98 3.13 3.57 -7.27
N LEU A 99 3.79 4.68 -7.62
CA LEU A 99 4.04 5.10 -8.99
C LEU A 99 5.53 5.16 -9.30
N THR A 100 5.95 4.62 -10.44
CA THR A 100 7.34 4.67 -10.90
C THR A 100 7.70 5.96 -11.64
N ASP A 101 6.69 6.63 -12.22
CA ASP A 101 6.89 7.64 -13.26
C ASP A 101 6.50 9.06 -12.80
N ILE A 102 6.51 9.30 -11.49
CA ILE A 102 6.32 10.64 -10.92
C ILE A 102 7.51 11.03 -10.04
N PRO A 103 7.88 12.32 -9.99
CA PRO A 103 8.80 12.81 -8.97
C PRO A 103 8.07 12.88 -7.61
N ALA A 104 8.84 12.69 -6.53
CA ALA A 104 8.39 12.78 -5.14
C ALA A 104 7.54 14.03 -4.84
N SER A 105 7.88 15.17 -5.45
CA SER A 105 7.16 16.43 -5.26
C SER A 105 5.68 16.37 -5.67
N ARG A 106 5.28 15.39 -6.51
CA ARG A 106 3.89 15.21 -6.94
C ARG A 106 3.10 14.26 -6.06
N SER A 107 3.74 13.49 -5.19
CA SER A 107 3.08 12.54 -4.27
C SER A 107 1.99 13.25 -3.46
N ALA A 108 2.35 14.32 -2.75
CA ALA A 108 1.40 15.07 -1.91
C ALA A 108 0.29 15.76 -2.71
N GLU A 109 0.61 16.35 -3.88
CA GLU A 109 -0.39 17.00 -4.74
C GLU A 109 -1.45 16.01 -5.24
N LEU A 110 -1.01 14.82 -5.66
CA LEU A 110 -1.90 13.76 -6.16
C LEU A 110 -2.71 13.14 -5.03
N THR A 111 -2.09 12.92 -3.86
CA THR A 111 -2.82 12.47 -2.66
C THR A 111 -3.98 13.40 -2.33
N ALA A 112 -3.72 14.71 -2.26
CA ALA A 112 -4.74 15.71 -1.95
C ALA A 112 -5.84 15.78 -3.03
N LEU A 113 -5.47 15.59 -4.31
CA LEU A 113 -6.41 15.66 -5.43
C LEU A 113 -7.39 14.48 -5.45
N PHE A 114 -6.93 13.27 -5.10
CA PHE A 114 -7.71 12.04 -5.27
C PHE A 114 -8.27 11.47 -3.96
N GLY A 115 -7.74 11.85 -2.79
CA GLY A 115 -8.18 11.32 -1.50
C GLY A 115 -7.78 9.86 -1.29
N MET A 116 -6.68 9.43 -1.91
CA MET A 116 -5.98 8.17 -1.70
C MET A 116 -4.49 8.51 -1.67
N GLY A 117 -3.71 7.84 -0.83
CA GLY A 117 -2.28 8.12 -0.78
C GLY A 117 -1.61 7.81 -2.12
N VAL A 118 -0.75 8.70 -2.57
CA VAL A 118 0.07 8.53 -3.77
C VAL A 118 1.52 8.69 -3.36
N CYS A 119 2.35 7.75 -3.80
CA CYS A 119 3.75 7.67 -3.40
C CYS A 119 4.63 7.37 -4.60
N ALA A 120 5.68 8.16 -4.81
CA ALA A 120 6.73 7.81 -5.75
C ALA A 120 7.49 6.58 -5.23
N LEU A 121 7.92 5.68 -6.12
CA LEU A 121 8.59 4.43 -5.74
C LEU A 121 9.75 4.62 -4.75
N GLY A 122 10.55 5.67 -4.93
CA GLY A 122 11.69 5.97 -4.06
C GLY A 122 11.33 6.37 -2.63
N GLU A 123 10.09 6.79 -2.39
CA GLU A 123 9.60 7.20 -1.06
C GLU A 123 8.88 6.06 -0.33
N PHE A 124 8.50 5.00 -1.06
CA PHE A 124 7.59 3.95 -0.58
C PHE A 124 8.05 3.31 0.73
N LYS A 125 9.30 2.83 0.79
CA LYS A 125 9.83 2.14 1.98
C LYS A 125 9.79 3.03 3.22
N ALA A 126 10.20 4.29 3.08
CA ALA A 126 10.25 5.24 4.19
C ALA A 126 8.84 5.56 4.69
N HIS A 127 7.92 5.87 3.78
CA HIS A 127 6.53 6.15 4.12
C HIS A 127 5.86 4.96 4.83
N LEU A 128 6.06 3.75 4.31
CA LEU A 128 5.54 2.53 4.92
C LEU A 128 6.12 2.29 6.31
N PHE A 129 7.44 2.43 6.46
CA PHE A 129 8.12 2.26 7.74
C PHE A 129 7.57 3.22 8.79
N GLU A 130 7.46 4.51 8.47
CA GLU A 130 6.93 5.53 9.38
C GLU A 130 5.49 5.25 9.79
N THR A 131 4.64 4.86 8.84
CA THR A 131 3.23 4.56 9.11
C THR A 131 3.08 3.36 10.03
N VAL A 132 3.70 2.23 9.68
CA VAL A 132 3.62 1.01 10.50
C VAL A 132 4.23 1.26 11.89
N GLN A 133 5.32 2.02 11.99
CA GLN A 133 5.91 2.37 13.28
C GLN A 133 4.96 3.22 14.14
N GLN A 134 4.26 4.19 13.55
CA GLN A 134 3.27 5.02 14.25
C GLN A 134 2.10 4.18 14.76
N ASP A 135 1.56 3.28 13.93
CA ASP A 135 0.43 2.42 14.30
C ASP A 135 0.79 1.44 15.41
N LEU A 136 1.98 0.86 15.35
CA LEU A 136 2.53 0.04 16.43
C LEU A 136 2.63 0.83 17.74
N ALA A 137 3.08 2.09 17.69
CA ALA A 137 3.21 2.93 18.87
C ALA A 137 1.84 3.31 19.49
N LEU A 138 0.82 3.59 18.67
CA LEU A 138 -0.53 3.96 19.13
C LEU A 138 -1.23 2.84 19.92
N ARG A 139 -0.90 1.57 19.65
CA ARG A 139 -1.42 0.45 20.46
C ARG A 139 -0.83 0.39 21.87
N HIS A 140 0.42 0.83 22.04
CA HIS A 140 1.09 0.80 23.34
C HIS A 140 0.61 1.89 24.30
N SER A 141 0.02 2.97 23.80
CA SER A 141 -0.54 4.05 24.63
C SER A 141 -2.00 3.80 25.04
N GLY A 142 -2.66 2.79 24.48
CA GLY A 142 -4.06 2.44 24.74
C GLY A 142 -4.28 1.18 25.59
N SER A 143 -3.21 0.56 26.11
CA SER A 143 -3.24 -0.56 27.07
C SER A 143 -2.78 -0.11 28.45
#